data_AF-A0A4S9X9E2-F1
#
_entry.id   AF-A0A4S9X9E2-F1
#
_cell.length_a   1.000
_cell.length_b   1.000
_cell.length_c   1.000
_cell.angle_alpha   90.00
_cell.angle_beta   90.00
_cell.angle_gamma   90.00
#
_symmetry.space_group_name_H-M   'P 1'
#
loop_
_entity.id
_entity.type
_entity.pdbx_description
1 polymer ?
#
loop_
_entity_poly.entity_id
_entity_poly.type
_entity_poly.pdbx_seq_one_letter_code
_entity_poly.pdbx_strand_id
1 'polypeptide(L)'
;MVPTTPAISPHVAGGLTVLFTIIYIAPFYLSPTLRSNSIANRNTPSVIQARIRAVVWSCVTSVVITVCVLSFKGHVAPREVLHLLGVYPVSIIDTAKSFLLVAILFAGPLFERAVVEGEWRSWGAVTVKETVYDDLIGWRNLVVGPVSEELVFRSLAISQFILAQTSARRITFTSPLIFGVAHVHHLHETINSSRRPGASYLSTALTPSVILPGLIRSVFQFFYTSLFGFIAAFIYLRTSSLIACILAHSFCNWMGLPRFWGRVGQEVGEEILDQSHSADGNVADALQAGTDDQQLSIIWTIAYYIILFSGAIAFWKLRWSLTHSDSALTEF
;
A
#
# COMPACT_ATOMS: atom_id res chain seq x y z
N MET A 1 33.18 10.26 -5.88
CA MET A 1 32.86 11.20 -6.97
C MET A 1 31.68 10.65 -7.72
N VAL A 2 30.57 11.37 -7.79
CA VAL A 2 29.44 10.98 -8.68
C VAL A 2 29.94 11.15 -10.12
N PRO A 3 29.82 10.14 -11.00
CA PRO A 3 30.30 10.25 -12.37
C PRO A 3 29.62 11.44 -13.07
N THR A 4 30.34 12.18 -13.91
CA THR A 4 29.83 13.36 -14.62
C THR A 4 28.75 13.03 -15.66
N THR A 5 28.57 11.75 -15.96
CA THR A 5 27.52 11.22 -16.83
C THR A 5 26.74 10.13 -16.09
N PRO A 6 25.39 10.12 -16.18
CA PRO A 6 24.60 9.11 -15.53
C PRO A 6 24.84 7.74 -16.17
N ALA A 7 24.97 6.69 -15.36
CA ALA A 7 25.29 5.34 -15.85
C ALA A 7 24.15 4.74 -16.70
N ILE A 8 22.92 5.19 -16.47
CA ILE A 8 21.73 4.87 -17.28
C ILE A 8 20.90 6.14 -17.48
N SER A 9 20.08 6.20 -18.53
CA SER A 9 19.17 7.33 -18.72
C SER A 9 17.92 7.21 -17.83
N PRO A 10 17.24 8.33 -17.51
CA PRO A 10 15.96 8.28 -16.78
C PRO A 10 14.88 7.45 -17.47
N HIS A 11 14.92 7.35 -18.80
CA HIS A 11 14.01 6.49 -19.57
C HIS A 11 14.28 4.99 -19.32
N VAL A 12 15.56 4.60 -19.21
CA VAL A 12 15.93 3.22 -18.85
C VAL A 12 15.48 2.90 -17.41
N ALA A 13 15.68 3.82 -16.46
CA ALA A 13 15.18 3.64 -15.09
C ALA A 13 13.64 3.48 -15.03
N GLY A 14 12.92 4.30 -15.79
CA GLY A 14 11.47 4.15 -15.95
C GLY A 14 11.06 2.82 -16.59
N GLY A 15 11.76 2.41 -17.64
CA GLY A 15 11.54 1.12 -18.30
C GLY A 15 11.79 -0.08 -17.39
N LEU A 16 12.84 -0.04 -16.57
CA LEU A 16 13.10 -1.05 -15.54
C LEU A 16 12.00 -1.09 -14.48
N THR A 17 11.50 0.07 -14.06
CA THR A 17 10.37 0.13 -13.11
C THR A 17 9.11 -0.51 -13.71
N VAL A 18 8.81 -0.26 -14.99
CA VAL A 18 7.70 -0.92 -15.70
C VAL A 18 7.95 -2.43 -15.81
N LEU A 19 9.18 -2.86 -16.10
CA LEU A 19 9.55 -4.28 -16.14
C LEU A 19 9.31 -4.95 -14.78
N PHE A 20 9.73 -4.33 -13.67
CA PHE A 20 9.49 -4.86 -12.33
C PHE A 20 7.99 -4.97 -12.03
N THR A 21 7.19 -3.97 -12.41
CA THR A 21 5.74 -4.03 -12.31
C THR A 21 5.17 -5.22 -13.08
N ILE A 22 5.61 -5.45 -14.32
CA ILE A 22 5.17 -6.57 -15.15
C ILE A 22 5.56 -7.90 -14.50
N ILE A 23 6.81 -8.06 -14.06
CA ILE A 23 7.28 -9.27 -13.34
C ILE A 23 6.43 -9.52 -12.09
N TYR A 24 6.04 -8.46 -11.39
CA TYR A 24 5.23 -8.54 -10.18
C TYR A 24 3.79 -8.97 -10.44
N ILE A 25 3.13 -8.44 -11.47
CA ILE A 25 1.70 -8.70 -11.74
C ILE A 25 1.44 -9.86 -12.70
N ALA A 26 2.37 -10.17 -13.62
CA ALA A 26 2.18 -11.18 -14.66
C ALA A 26 1.75 -12.56 -14.14
N PRO A 27 2.25 -13.08 -13.00
CA PRO A 27 1.79 -14.36 -12.47
C PRO A 27 0.27 -14.42 -12.26
N PHE A 28 -0.36 -13.30 -11.89
CA PHE A 28 -1.80 -13.21 -11.66
C PHE A 28 -2.64 -13.23 -12.94
N TYR A 29 -2.01 -13.04 -14.11
CA TYR A 29 -2.64 -13.16 -15.42
C TYR A 29 -2.38 -14.52 -16.06
N LEU A 30 -1.15 -15.02 -15.90
CA LEU A 30 -0.67 -16.21 -16.60
C LEU A 30 -1.05 -17.51 -15.91
N SER A 31 -1.17 -17.52 -14.58
CA SER A 31 -1.45 -18.75 -13.83
C SER A 31 -2.95 -18.92 -13.55
N PRO A 32 -3.59 -20.01 -14.02
CA PRO A 32 -4.99 -20.33 -13.67
C PRO A 32 -5.22 -20.43 -12.17
N THR A 33 -4.27 -20.98 -11.41
CA THR A 33 -4.36 -21.16 -9.97
C THR A 33 -4.32 -19.84 -9.19
N LEU A 34 -3.70 -18.81 -9.76
CA LEU A 34 -3.57 -17.50 -9.11
C LEU A 34 -4.72 -16.55 -9.47
N ARG A 35 -5.45 -16.83 -10.56
CA ARG A 35 -6.57 -16.01 -11.02
C ARG A 35 -7.80 -16.21 -10.14
N SER A 36 -8.36 -15.09 -9.69
CA SER A 36 -9.71 -15.07 -9.11
C SER A 36 -10.73 -15.28 -10.22
N ASN A 37 -11.73 -16.09 -9.97
CA ASN A 37 -12.88 -16.28 -10.86
C ASN A 37 -14.14 -16.47 -10.03
N SER A 38 -15.31 -16.57 -10.66
CA SER A 38 -16.59 -16.71 -9.96
C SER A 38 -16.73 -17.96 -9.08
N ILE A 39 -15.80 -18.92 -9.19
CA ILE A 39 -15.79 -20.18 -8.43
C ILE A 39 -14.64 -20.21 -7.42
N ALA A 40 -13.47 -19.66 -7.79
CA ALA A 40 -12.26 -19.66 -6.98
C ALA A 40 -12.08 -18.33 -6.25
N ASN A 41 -12.33 -18.34 -4.93
CA ASN A 41 -12.12 -17.18 -4.07
C ASN A 41 -10.61 -16.96 -3.80
N ARG A 42 -10.14 -15.74 -4.07
CA ARG A 42 -8.75 -15.30 -3.81
C ARG A 42 -8.31 -15.40 -2.35
N ASN A 43 -9.27 -15.42 -1.43
CA ASN A 43 -9.05 -15.52 0.00
C ASN A 43 -8.95 -16.98 0.49
N THR A 44 -9.03 -17.96 -0.41
CA THR A 44 -8.77 -19.36 -0.06
C THR A 44 -7.31 -19.53 0.35
N PRO A 45 -6.98 -20.20 1.48
CA PRO A 45 -5.61 -20.29 1.98
C PRO A 45 -4.58 -20.81 0.97
N SER A 46 -4.94 -21.82 0.17
CA SER A 46 -4.07 -22.38 -0.88
C SER A 46 -3.74 -21.36 -1.98
N VAL A 47 -4.71 -20.53 -2.37
CA VAL A 47 -4.54 -19.46 -3.36
C VAL A 47 -3.67 -18.34 -2.79
N ILE A 48 -3.90 -17.93 -1.55
CA ILE A 48 -3.06 -16.92 -0.87
C ILE A 48 -1.60 -17.40 -0.82
N GLN A 49 -1.35 -18.63 -0.36
CA GLN A 49 0.01 -19.16 -0.31
C GLN A 49 0.67 -19.24 -1.70
N ALA A 50 -0.08 -19.63 -2.74
CA ALA A 50 0.42 -19.65 -4.11
C ALA A 50 0.76 -18.24 -4.62
N ARG A 51 -0.08 -17.23 -4.31
CA ARG A 51 0.18 -15.83 -4.64
C ARG A 51 1.40 -15.29 -3.91
N ILE A 52 1.56 -15.59 -2.62
CA ILE A 52 2.75 -15.22 -1.83
C ILE A 52 4.02 -15.80 -2.47
N ARG A 53 4.02 -17.09 -2.84
CA ARG A 53 5.17 -17.70 -3.53
C ARG A 53 5.50 -17.01 -4.85
N ALA A 54 4.48 -16.69 -5.65
CA ALA A 54 4.68 -15.99 -6.92
C ALA A 54 5.31 -14.59 -6.70
N VAL A 55 4.79 -13.83 -5.73
CA VAL A 55 5.32 -12.51 -5.35
C VAL A 55 6.78 -12.60 -4.88
N VAL A 56 7.11 -13.59 -4.04
CA VAL A 56 8.50 -13.80 -3.58
C VAL A 56 9.44 -14.04 -4.75
N TRP A 57 9.08 -14.89 -5.70
CA TRP A 57 9.90 -15.13 -6.89
C TRP A 57 10.03 -13.88 -7.77
N SER A 58 8.95 -13.12 -7.96
CA SER A 58 8.98 -11.84 -8.68
C SER A 58 9.92 -10.83 -8.01
N CYS A 59 9.92 -10.75 -6.68
CA CYS A 59 10.84 -9.92 -5.91
C CYS A 59 12.29 -10.39 -6.08
N VAL A 60 12.58 -11.69 -5.95
CA VAL A 60 13.93 -12.25 -6.14
C VAL A 60 14.46 -11.92 -7.53
N THR A 61 13.67 -12.16 -8.59
CA THR A 61 14.06 -11.82 -9.96
C THR A 61 14.35 -10.33 -10.12
N SER A 62 13.49 -9.47 -9.57
CA SER A 62 13.68 -8.01 -9.66
C SER A 62 14.93 -7.54 -8.88
N VAL A 63 15.19 -8.10 -7.71
CA VAL A 63 16.41 -7.83 -6.92
C VAL A 63 17.65 -8.21 -7.71
N VAL A 64 17.68 -9.40 -8.32
CA VAL A 64 18.82 -9.84 -9.15
C VAL A 64 19.06 -8.87 -10.30
N ILE A 65 18.02 -8.48 -11.04
CA ILE A 65 18.14 -7.50 -12.13
C ILE A 65 18.71 -6.17 -11.61
N THR A 66 18.15 -5.63 -10.52
CA THR A 66 18.60 -4.38 -9.92
C THR A 66 20.07 -4.44 -9.49
N VAL A 67 20.48 -5.48 -8.78
CA VAL A 67 21.86 -5.66 -8.33
C VAL A 67 22.80 -5.78 -9.53
N CYS A 68 22.42 -6.53 -10.57
CA CYS A 68 23.20 -6.61 -11.80
C CYS A 68 23.36 -5.24 -12.48
N VAL A 69 22.29 -4.43 -12.57
CA VAL A 69 22.39 -3.08 -13.16
C VAL A 69 23.28 -2.17 -12.30
N LEU A 70 23.08 -2.15 -10.98
CA LEU A 70 23.89 -1.33 -10.07
C LEU A 70 25.37 -1.72 -10.10
N SER A 71 25.69 -3.01 -10.11
CA SER A 71 27.08 -3.49 -10.10
C SER A 71 27.75 -3.43 -11.47
N PHE A 72 27.11 -3.88 -12.55
CA PHE A 72 27.75 -3.97 -13.87
C PHE A 72 27.65 -2.72 -14.72
N LYS A 73 26.56 -1.94 -14.60
CA LYS A 73 26.42 -0.65 -15.31
C LYS A 73 26.79 0.52 -14.43
N GLY A 74 26.37 0.48 -13.16
CA GLY A 74 26.67 1.55 -12.22
C GLY A 74 28.05 1.49 -11.59
N HIS A 75 28.74 0.33 -11.65
CA HIS A 75 29.99 0.08 -10.93
C HIS A 75 29.91 0.44 -9.43
N VAL A 76 28.72 0.30 -8.85
CA VAL A 76 28.44 0.67 -7.45
C VAL A 76 29.03 -0.38 -6.51
N ALA A 77 29.73 0.06 -5.46
CA ALA A 77 30.32 -0.85 -4.50
C ALA A 77 29.24 -1.60 -3.70
N PRO A 78 29.47 -2.84 -3.23
CA PRO A 78 28.45 -3.63 -2.53
C PRO A 78 27.80 -2.92 -1.33
N ARG A 79 28.58 -2.16 -0.55
CA ARG A 79 28.05 -1.36 0.57
C ARG A 79 27.11 -0.24 0.09
N GLU A 80 27.45 0.41 -1.01
CA GLU A 80 26.63 1.45 -1.62
C GLU A 80 25.37 0.87 -2.26
N VAL A 81 25.42 -0.36 -2.81
CA VAL A 81 24.23 -1.09 -3.25
C VAL A 81 23.28 -1.30 -2.06
N LEU A 82 23.76 -1.81 -0.93
CA LEU A 82 22.93 -1.97 0.27
C LEU A 82 22.35 -0.64 0.76
N HIS A 83 23.09 0.45 0.61
CA HIS A 83 22.62 1.80 0.92
C HIS A 83 21.55 2.28 -0.05
N LEU A 84 21.71 2.13 -1.36
CA LEU A 84 20.70 2.48 -2.36
C LEU A 84 19.42 1.66 -2.22
N LEU A 85 19.55 0.41 -1.76
CA LEU A 85 18.42 -0.48 -1.48
C LEU A 85 17.77 -0.23 -0.11
N GLY A 86 18.32 0.69 0.70
CA GLY A 86 17.78 1.06 2.01
C GLY A 86 17.86 -0.08 3.04
N VAL A 87 18.79 -1.02 2.84
CA VAL A 87 19.04 -2.17 3.70
C VAL A 87 20.14 -1.86 4.72
N TYR A 88 21.10 -1.00 4.39
CA TYR A 88 22.19 -0.62 5.29
C TYR A 88 22.76 0.79 5.01
N PRO A 89 23.01 1.63 6.03
CA PRO A 89 22.75 1.41 7.45
C PRO A 89 21.26 1.53 7.78
N VAL A 90 20.80 0.82 8.80
CA VAL A 90 19.44 0.95 9.34
C VAL A 90 19.48 1.87 10.56
N SER A 91 18.79 3.00 10.49
CA SER A 91 18.62 3.92 11.62
C SER A 91 17.26 3.71 12.28
N ILE A 92 17.27 3.25 13.53
CA ILE A 92 16.05 3.07 14.34
C ILE A 92 15.38 4.43 14.58
N ILE A 93 16.18 5.48 14.79
CA ILE A 93 15.68 6.84 15.05
C ILE A 93 14.97 7.38 13.81
N ASP A 94 15.57 7.25 12.62
CA ASP A 94 14.96 7.75 11.39
C ASP A 94 13.70 6.96 11.03
N THR A 95 13.71 5.66 11.30
CA THR A 95 12.55 4.78 11.17
C THR A 95 11.41 5.23 12.10
N ALA A 96 11.70 5.47 13.38
CA ALA A 96 10.71 5.92 14.36
C ALA A 96 10.15 7.31 14.03
N LYS A 97 11.00 8.27 13.61
CA LYS A 97 10.55 9.61 13.20
C LYS A 97 9.69 9.56 11.94
N SER A 98 10.07 8.75 10.96
CA SER A 98 9.30 8.56 9.72
C SER A 98 7.95 7.91 10.00
N PHE A 99 7.91 6.91 10.88
CA PHE A 99 6.67 6.31 11.34
C PHE A 99 5.79 7.31 12.07
N LEU A 100 6.36 8.10 12.99
CA LEU A 100 5.65 9.17 13.71
C LEU A 100 5.04 10.19 12.74
N LEU A 101 5.75 10.57 11.67
CA LEU A 101 5.22 11.47 10.67
C LEU A 101 3.94 10.91 10.02
N VAL A 102 3.92 9.62 9.68
CA VAL A 102 2.74 8.96 9.11
C VAL A 102 1.63 8.80 10.17
N ALA A 103 1.97 8.47 11.41
CA ALA A 103 1.00 8.42 12.51
C ALA A 103 0.33 9.78 12.75
N ILE A 104 1.07 10.90 12.64
CA ILE A 104 0.53 12.25 12.72
C ILE A 104 -0.46 12.53 11.57
N LEU A 105 -0.14 12.08 10.36
CA LEU A 105 -1.06 12.22 9.22
C LEU A 105 -2.37 11.44 9.45
N PHE A 106 -2.30 10.29 10.11
CA PHE A 106 -3.43 9.43 10.47
C PHE A 106 -3.98 9.68 11.87
N ALA A 107 -3.71 10.84 12.48
CA ALA A 107 -4.16 11.14 13.84
C ALA A 107 -5.70 11.03 14.00
N GLY A 108 -6.47 11.37 12.96
CA GLY A 108 -7.93 11.21 12.94
C GLY A 108 -8.36 9.74 13.07
N PRO A 109 -8.01 8.87 12.09
CA PRO A 109 -8.28 7.42 12.17
C PRO A 109 -7.76 6.77 13.45
N LEU A 110 -6.57 7.18 13.90
CA LEU A 110 -6.00 6.69 15.14
C LEU A 110 -6.86 7.08 16.35
N PHE A 111 -7.40 8.29 16.37
CA PHE A 111 -8.34 8.73 17.42
C PHE A 111 -9.67 7.97 17.36
N GLU A 112 -10.22 7.74 16.17
CA GLU A 112 -11.45 6.96 16.00
C GLU A 112 -11.28 5.55 16.58
N ARG A 113 -10.28 4.80 16.09
CA ARG A 113 -10.04 3.43 16.55
C ARG A 113 -9.60 3.34 18.02
N ALA A 114 -8.62 4.17 18.42
CA ALA A 114 -8.11 4.13 19.77
C ALA A 114 -9.17 4.60 20.77
N VAL A 115 -9.74 5.78 20.58
CA VAL A 115 -10.51 6.45 21.64
C VAL A 115 -12.00 6.22 21.48
N VAL A 116 -12.54 6.37 20.27
CA VAL A 116 -13.99 6.28 20.03
C VAL A 116 -14.45 4.82 20.10
N GLU A 117 -13.76 3.91 19.41
CA GLU A 117 -14.06 2.47 19.40
C GLU A 117 -13.43 1.74 20.60
N GLY A 118 -12.49 2.39 21.30
CA GLY A 118 -11.89 1.85 22.50
C GLY A 118 -10.90 0.70 22.27
N GLU A 119 -10.46 0.47 21.02
CA GLU A 119 -9.57 -0.64 20.65
C GLU A 119 -8.19 -0.54 21.30
N TRP A 120 -7.77 0.64 21.76
CA TRP A 120 -6.46 0.83 22.42
C TRP A 120 -6.24 -0.11 23.60
N ARG A 121 -7.31 -0.60 24.23
CA ARG A 121 -7.26 -1.54 25.36
C ARG A 121 -6.86 -2.96 24.95
N SER A 122 -7.15 -3.34 23.70
CA SER A 122 -6.77 -4.64 23.13
C SER A 122 -5.47 -4.57 22.34
N TRP A 123 -5.02 -3.38 21.93
CA TRP A 123 -3.75 -3.20 21.21
C TRP A 123 -2.57 -3.77 22.01
N GLY A 124 -2.06 -4.90 21.55
CA GLY A 124 -0.98 -5.62 22.20
C GLY A 124 -0.57 -6.84 21.40
N ALA A 125 0.36 -7.63 21.96
CA ALA A 125 0.93 -8.79 21.30
C ALA A 125 -0.13 -9.83 20.89
N VAL A 126 -1.22 -9.96 21.65
CA VAL A 126 -2.32 -10.87 21.35
C VAL A 126 -3.07 -10.43 20.09
N THR A 127 -3.52 -9.19 20.01
CA THR A 127 -4.18 -8.67 18.80
C THR A 127 -3.26 -8.69 17.59
N VAL A 128 -1.97 -8.38 17.75
CA VAL A 128 -1.00 -8.52 16.65
C VAL A 128 -0.91 -9.99 16.21
N LYS A 129 -0.87 -10.94 17.14
CA LYS A 129 -0.87 -12.36 16.82
C LYS A 129 -2.12 -12.75 16.04
N GLU A 130 -3.30 -12.41 16.54
CA GLU A 130 -4.58 -12.77 15.94
C GLU A 130 -4.77 -12.13 14.56
N THR A 131 -4.47 -10.84 14.44
CA THR A 131 -4.69 -10.06 13.20
C THR A 131 -3.60 -10.22 12.15
N VAL A 132 -2.37 -10.62 12.54
CA VAL A 132 -1.24 -10.70 11.61
C VAL A 132 -0.74 -12.13 11.41
N TYR A 133 -0.63 -12.94 12.46
CA TYR A 133 0.00 -14.25 12.39
C TYR A 133 -1.00 -15.39 12.24
N ASP A 134 -2.12 -15.34 12.97
CA ASP A 134 -3.15 -16.37 12.94
C ASP A 134 -4.14 -16.17 11.79
N ASP A 135 -4.24 -14.95 11.24
CA ASP A 135 -4.98 -14.65 10.01
C ASP A 135 -4.07 -14.55 8.78
N LEU A 136 -4.26 -15.46 7.83
CA LEU A 136 -3.49 -15.49 6.57
C LEU A 136 -3.79 -14.28 5.66
N ILE A 137 -5.00 -13.72 5.76
CA ILE A 137 -5.38 -12.50 5.02
C ILE A 137 -4.67 -11.29 5.63
N GLY A 138 -4.69 -11.17 6.96
CA GLY A 138 -3.92 -10.22 7.74
C GLY A 138 -2.42 -10.28 7.46
N TRP A 139 -1.80 -11.47 7.52
CA TRP A 139 -0.40 -11.69 7.15
C TRP A 139 -0.10 -11.15 5.74
N ARG A 140 -0.96 -11.47 4.77
CA ARG A 140 -0.81 -11.00 3.39
C ARG A 140 -0.90 -9.47 3.30
N ASN A 141 -1.88 -8.86 3.94
CA ASN A 141 -2.19 -7.43 3.80
C ASN A 141 -1.29 -6.52 4.64
N LEU A 142 -0.83 -6.99 5.81
CA LEU A 142 -0.07 -6.20 6.78
C LEU A 142 1.43 -6.49 6.77
N VAL A 143 1.86 -7.59 6.14
CA VAL A 143 3.29 -7.96 6.09
C VAL A 143 3.74 -8.22 4.65
N VAL A 144 3.19 -9.23 3.98
CA VAL A 144 3.72 -9.63 2.67
C VAL A 144 3.58 -8.51 1.64
N GLY A 145 2.38 -7.95 1.48
CA GLY A 145 2.10 -6.85 0.55
C GLY A 145 3.01 -5.63 0.80
N PRO A 146 3.02 -5.06 2.02
CA PRO A 146 3.92 -3.96 2.37
C PRO A 146 5.40 -4.27 2.07
N VAL A 147 5.91 -5.43 2.51
CA VAL A 147 7.31 -5.79 2.29
C VAL A 147 7.64 -5.88 0.80
N SER A 148 6.81 -6.58 0.02
CA SER A 148 7.09 -6.81 -1.40
C SER A 148 6.91 -5.56 -2.26
N GLU A 149 5.91 -4.74 -1.96
CA GLU A 149 5.64 -3.50 -2.69
C GLU A 149 6.68 -2.42 -2.39
N GLU A 150 7.05 -2.21 -1.12
CA GLU A 150 8.11 -1.25 -0.78
C GLU A 150 9.47 -1.70 -1.32
N LEU A 151 9.77 -3.01 -1.32
CA LEU A 151 10.95 -3.53 -1.98
C LEU A 151 10.96 -3.16 -3.46
N VAL A 152 9.92 -3.52 -4.22
CA VAL A 152 9.89 -3.31 -5.68
C VAL A 152 9.86 -1.81 -6.04
N PHE A 153 8.97 -1.04 -5.43
CA PHE A 153 8.68 0.30 -5.91
C PHE A 153 9.47 1.40 -5.22
N ARG A 154 10.07 1.14 -4.04
CA ARG A 154 10.89 2.13 -3.33
C ARG A 154 12.32 1.69 -3.46
N SER A 155 12.69 0.53 -2.93
CA SER A 155 14.08 0.08 -2.98
C SER A 155 14.61 -0.13 -4.40
N LEU A 156 13.96 -1.01 -5.19
CA LEU A 156 14.46 -1.36 -6.52
C LEU A 156 14.25 -0.23 -7.52
N ALA A 157 13.04 0.33 -7.64
CA ALA A 157 12.76 1.37 -8.62
C ALA A 157 13.52 2.68 -8.36
N ILE A 158 13.53 3.20 -7.12
CA ILE A 158 14.20 4.48 -6.83
C ILE A 158 15.71 4.35 -7.00
N SER A 159 16.33 3.22 -6.64
CA SER A 159 17.77 3.02 -6.86
C SER A 159 18.17 3.19 -8.33
N GLN A 160 17.31 2.79 -9.29
CA GLN A 160 17.55 3.00 -10.72
C GLN A 160 17.48 4.47 -11.10
N PHE A 161 16.51 5.21 -10.55
CA PHE A 161 16.41 6.66 -10.81
C PHE A 161 17.56 7.46 -10.18
N ILE A 162 18.05 7.03 -9.01
CA ILE A 162 19.26 7.60 -8.40
C ILE A 162 20.49 7.30 -9.27
N LEU A 163 20.61 6.07 -9.79
CA LEU A 163 21.69 5.73 -10.73
C LEU A 163 21.61 6.56 -12.03
N ALA A 164 20.40 6.93 -12.45
CA ALA A 164 20.13 7.83 -13.55
C ALA A 164 20.32 9.33 -13.22
N GLN A 165 20.75 9.66 -12.00
CA GLN A 165 20.92 11.03 -11.49
C GLN A 165 19.64 11.88 -11.64
N THR A 166 18.48 11.25 -11.46
CA THR A 166 17.19 11.94 -11.51
C THR A 166 16.98 12.73 -10.22
N SER A 167 16.52 13.98 -10.31
CA SER A 167 16.33 14.83 -9.13
C SER A 167 15.29 14.25 -8.15
N ALA A 168 15.50 14.48 -6.85
CA ALA A 168 14.64 13.97 -5.78
C ALA A 168 13.16 14.30 -5.99
N ARG A 169 12.86 15.55 -6.38
CA ARG A 169 11.48 15.99 -6.69
C ARG A 169 10.87 15.20 -7.83
N ARG A 170 11.61 14.98 -8.92
CA ARG A 170 11.09 14.21 -10.05
C ARG A 170 10.83 12.78 -9.65
N ILE A 171 11.76 12.12 -8.96
CA ILE A 171 11.55 10.75 -8.44
C ILE A 171 10.28 10.70 -7.58
N THR A 172 10.17 11.59 -6.59
CA THR A 172 9.07 11.64 -5.63
C THR A 172 7.70 11.72 -6.31
N PHE A 173 7.56 12.49 -7.39
CA PHE A 173 6.28 12.69 -8.05
C PHE A 173 6.04 11.83 -9.29
N THR A 174 7.05 11.13 -9.82
CA THR A 174 6.88 10.29 -11.03
C THR A 174 6.94 8.79 -10.77
N SER A 175 7.84 8.29 -9.91
CA SER A 175 7.92 6.84 -9.69
C SER A 175 6.65 6.26 -9.05
N PRO A 176 5.96 6.98 -8.13
CA PRO A 176 4.74 6.45 -7.52
C PRO A 176 3.54 6.38 -8.46
N LEU A 177 3.57 7.10 -9.60
CA LEU A 177 2.52 6.95 -10.62
C LEU A 177 2.54 5.55 -11.24
N ILE A 178 3.73 4.94 -11.41
CA ILE A 178 3.84 3.56 -11.90
C ILE A 178 3.31 2.58 -10.87
N PHE A 179 3.58 2.83 -9.58
CA PHE A 179 2.99 2.08 -8.47
C PHE A 179 1.45 2.18 -8.44
N GLY A 180 0.91 3.38 -8.68
CA GLY A 180 -0.54 3.57 -8.82
C GLY A 180 -1.13 2.83 -10.01
N VAL A 181 -0.48 2.91 -11.19
CA VAL A 181 -0.90 2.16 -12.39
C VAL A 181 -0.89 0.66 -12.14
N ALA A 182 0.09 0.14 -11.39
CA ALA A 182 0.17 -1.27 -11.05
C ALA A 182 -1.15 -1.76 -10.44
N HIS A 183 -1.81 -0.96 -9.60
CA HIS A 183 -3.07 -1.32 -8.93
C HIS A 183 -4.30 -1.33 -9.84
N VAL A 184 -4.23 -0.75 -11.04
CA VAL A 184 -5.31 -0.83 -12.03
C VAL A 184 -5.57 -2.29 -12.44
N HIS A 185 -4.60 -3.20 -12.23
CA HIS A 185 -4.80 -4.64 -12.45
C HIS A 185 -5.99 -5.22 -11.65
N HIS A 186 -6.38 -4.62 -10.51
CA HIS A 186 -7.55 -5.06 -9.75
C HIS A 186 -8.88 -4.86 -10.50
N LEU A 187 -8.93 -4.00 -11.52
CA LEU A 187 -10.08 -3.93 -12.44
C LEU A 187 -10.29 -5.26 -13.14
N HIS A 188 -9.22 -5.83 -13.67
CA HIS A 188 -9.26 -7.13 -14.34
C HIS A 188 -9.66 -8.25 -13.36
N GLU A 189 -9.18 -8.20 -12.12
CA GLU A 189 -9.60 -9.13 -11.07
C GLU A 189 -11.09 -9.00 -10.76
N THR A 190 -11.62 -7.77 -10.69
CA THR A 190 -13.04 -7.49 -10.47
C THR A 190 -13.88 -8.06 -11.62
N ILE A 191 -13.50 -7.79 -12.87
CA ILE A 191 -14.20 -8.30 -14.06
C ILE A 191 -14.20 -9.83 -14.07
N ASN A 192 -13.07 -10.48 -13.77
CA ASN A 192 -13.00 -11.94 -13.76
C ASN A 192 -13.80 -12.57 -12.62
N SER A 193 -13.84 -11.93 -11.45
CA SER A 193 -14.61 -12.42 -10.30
C SER A 193 -16.12 -12.31 -10.55
N SER A 194 -16.55 -11.25 -11.25
CA SER A 194 -17.95 -11.04 -11.65
C SER A 194 -18.38 -11.83 -12.88
N ARG A 195 -17.48 -12.62 -13.49
CA ARG A 195 -17.73 -13.36 -14.74
C ARG A 195 -18.56 -14.61 -14.48
N ARG A 196 -19.79 -14.64 -15.00
CA ARG A 196 -20.65 -15.83 -14.94
C ARG A 196 -20.06 -17.00 -15.75
N PRO A 197 -20.31 -18.26 -15.34
CA PRO A 197 -19.94 -19.43 -16.15
C PRO A 197 -20.45 -19.31 -17.59
N GLY A 198 -19.59 -19.57 -18.58
CA GLY A 198 -19.93 -19.48 -20.00
C GLY A 198 -19.97 -18.06 -20.60
N ALA A 199 -19.96 -16.99 -19.79
CA ALA A 199 -19.89 -15.62 -20.31
C ALA A 199 -18.49 -15.31 -20.87
N SER A 200 -18.38 -14.43 -21.87
CA SER A 200 -17.09 -13.92 -22.36
C SER A 200 -16.52 -12.86 -21.40
N TYR A 201 -15.20 -12.62 -21.47
CA TYR A 201 -14.58 -11.51 -20.71
C TYR A 201 -15.19 -10.17 -21.12
N LEU A 202 -15.30 -9.93 -22.44
CA LEU A 202 -15.81 -8.68 -22.99
C LEU A 202 -17.26 -8.42 -22.60
N SER A 203 -18.13 -9.42 -22.64
CA SER A 203 -19.54 -9.26 -22.22
C SER A 203 -19.66 -8.89 -20.73
N THR A 204 -18.78 -9.44 -19.89
CA THR A 204 -18.74 -9.10 -18.46
C THR A 204 -18.18 -7.69 -18.26
N ALA A 205 -17.09 -7.35 -18.94
CA ALA A 205 -16.45 -6.04 -18.90
C ALA A 205 -17.34 -4.90 -19.44
N LEU A 206 -18.30 -5.19 -20.33
CA LEU A 206 -19.25 -4.22 -20.85
C LEU A 206 -20.54 -4.14 -20.02
N THR A 207 -20.71 -4.98 -18.99
CA THR A 207 -21.88 -4.94 -18.11
C THR A 207 -21.81 -3.71 -17.20
N PRO A 208 -22.76 -2.76 -17.27
CA PRO A 208 -22.70 -1.51 -16.51
C PRO A 208 -22.53 -1.68 -15.00
N SER A 209 -23.19 -2.68 -14.42
CA SER A 209 -23.11 -2.98 -12.98
C SER A 209 -21.74 -3.51 -12.51
N VAL A 210 -20.86 -3.93 -13.44
CA VAL A 210 -19.50 -4.39 -13.14
C VAL A 210 -18.47 -3.31 -13.47
N ILE A 211 -18.56 -2.75 -14.68
CA ILE A 211 -17.54 -1.83 -15.18
C ILE A 211 -17.56 -0.48 -14.47
N LEU A 212 -18.75 0.06 -14.17
CA LEU A 212 -18.84 1.37 -13.55
C LEU A 212 -18.25 1.38 -12.13
N PRO A 213 -18.65 0.48 -11.21
CA PRO A 213 -18.00 0.37 -9.90
C PRO A 213 -16.52 -0.01 -10.02
N GLY A 214 -16.16 -0.90 -10.96
CA GLY A 214 -14.78 -1.31 -11.19
C GLY A 214 -13.88 -0.15 -11.59
N LEU A 215 -14.32 0.70 -12.52
CA LEU A 215 -13.59 1.89 -12.96
C LEU A 215 -13.46 2.91 -11.83
N ILE A 216 -14.55 3.19 -11.09
CA ILE A 216 -14.52 4.11 -9.94
C ILE A 216 -13.50 3.63 -8.91
N ARG A 217 -13.55 2.34 -8.54
CA ARG A 217 -12.58 1.74 -7.61
C ARG A 217 -11.15 1.84 -8.13
N SER A 218 -10.94 1.61 -9.42
CA SER A 218 -9.59 1.65 -10.03
C SER A 218 -9.02 3.06 -10.08
N VAL A 219 -9.84 4.06 -10.42
CA VAL A 219 -9.45 5.48 -10.39
C VAL A 219 -9.12 5.91 -8.97
N PHE A 220 -9.99 5.58 -8.01
CA PHE A 220 -9.75 5.87 -6.60
C PHE A 220 -8.46 5.21 -6.11
N GLN A 221 -8.28 3.91 -6.38
CA GLN A 221 -7.09 3.16 -6.00
C GLN A 221 -5.83 3.78 -6.61
N PHE A 222 -5.87 4.15 -7.90
CA PHE A 222 -4.74 4.81 -8.57
C PHE A 222 -4.32 6.09 -7.85
N PHE A 223 -5.26 6.99 -7.55
CA PHE A 223 -4.94 8.26 -6.89
C PHE A 223 -4.48 8.05 -5.45
N TYR A 224 -5.17 7.20 -4.70
CA TYR A 224 -4.85 6.95 -3.30
C TYR A 224 -3.46 6.29 -3.13
N THR A 225 -3.18 5.24 -3.90
CA THR A 225 -1.88 4.56 -3.86
C THR A 225 -0.75 5.44 -4.41
N SER A 226 -1.00 6.28 -5.41
CA SER A 226 -0.02 7.27 -5.88
C SER A 226 0.30 8.30 -4.80
N LEU A 227 -0.73 8.82 -4.10
CA LEU A 227 -0.55 9.79 -3.02
C LEU A 227 0.27 9.19 -1.86
N PHE A 228 -0.07 7.98 -1.42
CA PHE A 228 0.74 7.24 -0.44
C PHE A 228 2.18 7.06 -0.94
N GLY A 229 2.34 6.63 -2.20
CA GLY A 229 3.65 6.41 -2.78
C GLY A 229 4.49 7.70 -2.89
N PHE A 230 3.88 8.89 -3.06
CA PHE A 230 4.60 10.17 -2.98
C PHE A 230 5.20 10.38 -1.58
N ILE A 231 4.44 10.07 -0.53
CA ILE A 231 4.91 10.16 0.86
C ILE A 231 6.02 9.14 1.12
N ALA A 232 5.80 7.88 0.70
CA ALA A 232 6.78 6.82 0.88
C ALA A 232 8.09 7.11 0.12
N ALA A 233 8.02 7.59 -1.13
CA ALA A 233 9.18 7.99 -1.90
C ALA A 233 9.93 9.18 -1.28
N PHE A 234 9.19 10.17 -0.75
CA PHE A 234 9.78 11.29 -0.01
C PHE A 234 10.56 10.81 1.21
N ILE A 235 9.94 9.97 2.06
CA ILE A 235 10.58 9.36 3.23
C ILE A 235 11.81 8.56 2.80
N TYR A 236 11.68 7.72 1.77
CA TYR A 236 12.74 6.84 1.29
C TYR A 236 13.96 7.63 0.81
N LEU A 237 13.77 8.65 -0.03
CA LEU A 237 14.86 9.49 -0.53
C LEU A 237 15.57 10.25 0.60
N ARG A 238 14.83 10.66 1.63
CA ARG A 238 15.34 11.42 2.77
C ARG A 238 16.05 10.57 3.83
N THR A 239 15.78 9.26 3.90
CA THR A 239 16.25 8.41 5.01
C THR A 239 17.00 7.14 4.57
N SER A 240 16.84 6.73 3.32
CA SER A 240 17.26 5.43 2.80
C SER A 240 16.90 4.25 3.73
N SER A 241 15.67 4.26 4.25
CA SER A 241 15.21 3.19 5.15
C SER A 241 14.04 2.44 4.51
N LEU A 242 14.33 1.24 4.01
CA LEU A 242 13.29 0.35 3.49
C LEU A 242 12.30 -0.05 4.59
N ILE A 243 12.81 -0.32 5.80
CA ILE A 243 11.97 -0.70 6.94
C ILE A 243 11.04 0.45 7.37
N ALA A 244 11.47 1.72 7.27
CA ALA A 244 10.60 2.86 7.54
C ALA A 244 9.40 2.90 6.61
N CYS A 245 9.62 2.67 5.31
CA CYS A 245 8.56 2.61 4.32
C CYS A 245 7.64 1.40 4.53
N ILE A 246 8.18 0.23 4.86
CA ILE A 246 7.40 -0.99 5.15
C ILE A 246 6.48 -0.76 6.36
N LEU A 247 6.99 -0.19 7.45
CA LEU A 247 6.20 0.07 8.65
C LEU A 247 5.14 1.14 8.39
N ALA A 248 5.48 2.21 7.66
CA ALA A 248 4.52 3.22 7.23
C ALA A 248 3.38 2.61 6.39
N HIS A 249 3.72 1.76 5.41
CA HIS A 249 2.75 1.08 4.58
C HIS A 249 1.86 0.14 5.39
N SER A 250 2.46 -0.71 6.22
CA SER A 250 1.73 -1.65 7.09
C SER A 250 0.75 -0.92 8.00
N PHE A 251 1.16 0.22 8.55
CA PHE A 251 0.31 1.08 9.37
C PHE A 251 -0.82 1.74 8.57
N CYS A 252 -0.56 2.24 7.36
CA CYS A 252 -1.63 2.73 6.48
C CYS A 252 -2.65 1.63 6.16
N ASN A 253 -2.20 0.40 5.88
CA ASN A 253 -3.08 -0.73 5.61
C ASN A 253 -3.90 -1.14 6.85
N TRP A 254 -3.31 -1.02 8.04
CA TRP A 254 -4.01 -1.27 9.29
C TRP A 254 -5.04 -0.18 9.62
N MET A 255 -4.72 1.09 9.38
CA MET A 255 -5.65 2.21 9.61
C MET A 255 -6.78 2.29 8.58
N GLY A 256 -6.52 1.91 7.32
CA GLY A 256 -7.48 2.08 6.24
C GLY A 256 -7.63 3.54 5.80
N LEU A 257 -8.73 3.87 5.13
CA LEU A 257 -8.98 5.25 4.69
C LEU A 257 -9.51 6.10 5.84
N PRO A 258 -9.07 7.38 5.95
CA PRO A 258 -9.74 8.29 6.84
C PRO A 258 -11.19 8.49 6.44
N ARG A 259 -12.08 8.51 7.44
CA ARG A 259 -13.45 8.96 7.27
C ARG A 259 -13.44 10.44 6.90
N PHE A 260 -13.95 10.78 5.72
CA PHE A 260 -14.11 12.17 5.29
C PHE A 260 -15.57 12.66 5.38
N TRP A 261 -16.52 11.77 5.69
CA TRP A 261 -17.93 12.08 5.90
C TRP A 261 -18.58 11.09 6.87
N GLY A 262 -19.69 11.49 7.50
CA GLY A 262 -20.42 10.67 8.46
C GLY A 262 -20.01 10.88 9.92
N ARG A 263 -20.74 10.22 10.83
CA ARG A 263 -20.54 10.29 12.28
C ARG A 263 -19.60 9.16 12.72
N VAL A 264 -18.68 9.45 13.62
CA VAL A 264 -17.83 8.40 14.25
C VAL A 264 -18.66 7.60 15.25
N GLY A 265 -18.34 6.32 15.42
CA GLY A 265 -19.09 5.41 16.30
C GLY A 265 -20.47 5.03 15.76
N GLN A 266 -20.76 5.34 14.51
CA GLN A 266 -21.80 4.64 13.75
C GLN A 266 -21.07 3.76 12.74
N GLU A 267 -21.45 2.49 12.69
CA GLU A 267 -21.07 1.62 11.57
C GLU A 267 -21.64 2.26 10.30
N VAL A 268 -20.78 2.97 9.55
CA VAL A 268 -21.11 3.30 8.18
C VAL A 268 -21.17 1.96 7.48
N GLY A 269 -22.36 1.58 7.03
CA GLY A 269 -22.70 0.25 6.49
C GLY A 269 -21.87 -0.17 5.28
N GLU A 270 -20.57 -0.37 5.47
CA GLU A 270 -19.67 -1.08 4.56
C GLU A 270 -19.83 -2.59 4.71
N GLU A 271 -20.34 -3.10 5.85
CA GLU A 271 -20.69 -4.52 5.99
C GLU A 271 -21.81 -4.98 5.04
N ILE A 272 -22.63 -4.07 4.52
CA ILE A 272 -23.73 -4.40 3.60
C ILE A 272 -23.20 -4.85 2.22
N LEU A 273 -21.97 -4.49 1.84
CA LEU A 273 -21.41 -4.88 0.55
C LEU A 273 -20.71 -6.24 0.55
N ASP A 274 -20.19 -6.71 1.69
CA ASP A 274 -19.50 -8.01 1.79
C ASP A 274 -20.41 -9.17 2.27
N GLN A 275 -21.53 -8.88 2.95
CA GLN A 275 -22.45 -9.92 3.47
C GLN A 275 -23.54 -10.37 2.46
N SER A 276 -23.62 -9.79 1.27
CA SER A 276 -24.67 -10.12 0.27
C SER A 276 -24.59 -11.54 -0.33
N HIS A 277 -23.67 -12.38 0.14
CA HIS A 277 -23.53 -13.77 -0.31
C HIS A 277 -23.96 -14.84 0.69
N SER A 278 -24.40 -14.48 1.89
CA SER A 278 -24.76 -15.51 2.88
C SER A 278 -25.66 -14.98 3.98
N ALA A 279 -26.98 -15.01 3.75
CA ALA A 279 -27.98 -15.56 4.69
C ALA A 279 -29.41 -15.16 4.27
N ASP A 280 -30.28 -16.16 4.18
CA ASP A 280 -31.74 -16.01 4.32
C ASP A 280 -32.07 -15.59 5.77
N GLY A 281 -31.89 -14.30 6.06
CA GLY A 281 -32.29 -13.69 7.32
C GLY A 281 -33.17 -12.49 7.06
N ASN A 282 -34.32 -12.41 7.71
CA ASN A 282 -35.25 -11.28 7.60
C ASN A 282 -34.52 -9.96 7.91
N VAL A 283 -34.32 -9.15 6.86
CA VAL A 283 -33.67 -7.83 6.88
C VAL A 283 -34.32 -6.89 7.91
N ALA A 284 -35.58 -7.11 8.27
CA ALA A 284 -36.32 -6.33 9.25
C ALA A 284 -35.81 -6.50 10.70
N ASP A 285 -35.36 -7.69 11.10
CA ASP A 285 -34.92 -7.95 12.48
C ASP A 285 -33.50 -7.41 12.73
N ALA A 286 -32.63 -7.43 11.72
CA ALA A 286 -31.30 -6.81 11.78
C ALA A 286 -31.36 -5.27 11.84
N LEU A 287 -32.37 -4.67 11.20
CA LEU A 287 -32.61 -3.22 11.24
C LEU A 287 -33.18 -2.74 12.59
N GLN A 288 -33.83 -3.62 13.35
CA GLN A 288 -34.43 -3.28 14.66
C GLN A 288 -33.51 -3.55 15.85
N ALA A 289 -32.51 -4.42 15.71
CA ALA A 289 -31.52 -4.66 16.77
C ALA A 289 -30.45 -3.55 16.88
N GLY A 290 -30.25 -2.74 15.83
CA GLY A 290 -29.23 -1.68 15.79
C GLY A 290 -29.63 -0.33 16.39
N THR A 291 -30.83 -0.21 16.98
CA THR A 291 -31.35 1.08 17.47
C THR A 291 -31.10 1.36 18.97
N ASP A 292 -30.45 0.46 19.69
CA ASP A 292 -30.21 0.61 21.14
C ASP A 292 -28.72 0.78 21.50
N ASP A 293 -27.90 1.19 20.53
CA ASP A 293 -26.52 1.56 20.80
C ASP A 293 -26.44 3.06 21.13
N GLN A 294 -25.90 3.37 22.31
CA GLN A 294 -25.81 4.74 22.84
C GLN A 294 -25.14 5.66 21.81
N GLN A 295 -25.94 6.48 21.12
CA GLN A 295 -25.42 7.41 20.11
C GLN A 295 -24.36 8.31 20.74
N LEU A 296 -23.08 8.02 20.47
CA LEU A 296 -21.93 8.78 20.96
C LEU A 296 -22.11 10.26 20.62
N SER A 297 -21.96 11.13 21.61
CA SER A 297 -22.14 12.59 21.45
C SER A 297 -21.48 13.13 20.18
N ILE A 298 -22.17 14.03 19.47
CA ILE A 298 -21.65 14.68 18.25
C ILE A 298 -20.28 15.35 18.45
N ILE A 299 -19.94 15.68 19.70
CA ILE A 299 -18.64 16.21 20.11
C ILE A 299 -17.49 15.30 19.66
N TRP A 300 -17.65 13.96 19.72
CA TRP A 300 -16.63 13.01 19.25
C TRP A 300 -16.37 13.11 17.76
N THR A 301 -17.43 13.33 16.98
CA THR A 301 -17.33 13.53 15.53
C THR A 301 -16.63 14.84 15.20
N ILE A 302 -17.00 15.92 15.90
CA ILE A 302 -16.34 17.23 15.74
C ILE A 302 -14.85 17.12 16.10
N ALA A 303 -14.53 16.47 17.21
CA ALA A 303 -13.15 16.24 17.63
C ALA A 303 -12.35 15.44 16.59
N TYR A 304 -12.92 14.35 16.06
CA TYR A 304 -12.31 13.56 15.00
C TYR A 304 -11.92 14.41 13.79
N TYR A 305 -12.84 15.22 13.25
CA TYR A 305 -12.54 16.04 12.08
C TYR A 305 -11.51 17.14 12.38
N ILE A 306 -11.56 17.75 13.57
CA ILE A 306 -10.52 18.71 14.01
C ILE A 306 -9.15 18.02 14.05
N ILE A 307 -9.06 16.82 14.63
CA ILE A 307 -7.82 16.05 14.72
C ILE A 307 -7.32 15.63 13.34
N LEU A 308 -8.22 15.20 12.44
CA LEU A 308 -7.89 14.83 11.07
C LEU A 308 -7.22 15.99 10.31
N PHE A 309 -7.86 17.17 10.29
CA PHE A 309 -7.29 18.35 9.62
C PHE A 309 -6.02 18.86 10.31
N SER A 310 -5.99 18.84 11.64
CA SER A 310 -4.80 19.24 12.41
C SER A 310 -3.62 18.31 12.13
N GLY A 311 -3.87 17.01 12.00
CA GLY A 311 -2.88 15.99 11.63
C GLY A 311 -2.29 16.25 10.24
N ALA A 312 -3.12 16.58 9.24
CA ALA A 312 -2.64 16.94 7.90
C ALA A 312 -1.77 18.22 7.90
N ILE A 313 -2.16 19.25 8.66
CA ILE A 313 -1.36 20.48 8.81
C ILE A 313 -0.04 20.19 9.52
N ALA A 314 -0.07 19.37 10.58
CA ALA A 314 1.11 18.98 11.33
C ALA A 314 2.08 18.14 10.47
N PHE A 315 1.56 17.17 9.72
CA PHE A 315 2.33 16.40 8.73
C PHE A 315 3.06 17.35 7.77
N TRP A 316 2.35 18.32 7.18
CA TRP A 316 2.97 19.28 6.28
C TRP A 316 4.10 20.05 6.98
N LYS A 317 3.87 20.60 8.16
CA LYS A 317 4.90 21.38 8.88
C LYS A 317 6.11 20.54 9.31
N LEU A 318 5.89 19.30 9.74
CA LEU A 318 6.91 18.46 10.35
C LEU A 318 7.67 17.56 9.36
N ARG A 319 7.18 17.40 8.12
CA ARG A 319 7.75 16.47 7.13
C ARG A 319 9.26 16.58 6.98
N TRP A 320 9.81 17.79 6.93
CA TRP A 320 11.25 17.99 6.73
C TRP A 320 12.09 17.64 7.95
N SER A 321 11.58 17.95 9.14
CA SER A 321 12.27 17.71 10.41
C SER A 321 12.24 16.23 10.78
N LEU A 322 11.08 15.58 10.62
CA LEU A 322 10.89 14.17 10.96
C LEU A 322 11.48 13.20 9.93
N THR A 323 11.84 13.66 8.74
CA THR A 323 12.60 12.85 7.78
C THR A 323 14.04 13.32 7.61
N HIS A 324 14.58 14.14 8.51
CA HIS A 324 16.01 14.48 8.45
C HIS A 324 16.86 13.27 8.86
N SER A 325 17.74 12.83 7.96
CA SER A 325 18.69 11.72 8.19
C SER A 325 20.01 11.99 7.48
N ASP A 326 21.10 11.54 8.09
CA ASP A 326 22.44 11.54 7.50
C ASP A 326 22.61 10.45 6.42
N SER A 327 21.63 9.53 6.32
CA SER A 327 21.58 8.44 5.33
C SER A 327 20.73 8.80 4.11
N ALA A 328 20.42 10.08 3.88
CA ALA A 328 19.64 10.51 2.72
C ALA A 328 20.32 10.12 1.39
N LEU A 329 19.53 9.65 0.43
CA LEU A 329 20.04 9.26 -0.89
C LEU A 329 20.35 10.47 -1.78
N THR A 330 19.68 11.60 -1.53
CA THR A 330 19.81 12.82 -2.33
C THR A 330 19.20 14.03 -1.60
N GLU A 331 19.56 15.23 -2.04
CA GLU A 331 19.02 16.50 -1.57
C GLU A 331 17.78 16.92 -2.40
N PHE A 332 16.89 17.71 -1.80
CA PHE A 332 15.56 18.05 -2.31
C PHE A 332 15.41 19.50 -2.79
#